data_AF-A0A6G4XAC4-F1
#
_entry.id   AF-A0A6G4XAC4-F1
#
_cell.length_a   1.000
_cell.length_b   1.000
_cell.length_c   1.000
_cell.angle_alpha   90.00
_cell.angle_beta   90.00
_cell.angle_gamma   90.00
#
_symmetry.space_group_name_H-M   'P 1'
#
loop_
_entity.id
_entity.type
_entity.pdbx_description
1 polymer ?
#
loop_
_entity_poly.entity_id
_entity_poly.type
_entity_poly.pdbx_seq_one_letter_code
_entity_poly.pdbx_strand_id
1 'polypeptide(L)'
;MDETSERTRVLRAADALFYAHGIQAVGMDRIRDAAGISLKRLYRCFPSKEDLVEAYLRTRDQWARGALAEYVAPYAPHDRLLAVFDWLHLWCSGRSGSPFHGCAFIHAYGELGAGSERVGGAVRDHKEG
;
A
#
# COMPACT_ATOMS: atom_id res chain seq x y z
N MET A 1 -12.39 -21.36 8.46
CA MET A 1 -11.95 -19.99 8.12
C MET A 1 -10.82 -20.14 7.14
N ASP A 2 -11.00 -19.64 5.92
CA ASP A 2 -10.05 -19.78 4.82
C ASP A 2 -8.82 -18.89 5.03
N GLU A 3 -7.64 -19.41 4.73
CA GLU A 3 -6.34 -18.74 4.91
C GLU A 3 -6.22 -17.50 4.02
N THR A 4 -6.85 -17.52 2.84
CA THR A 4 -6.95 -16.36 1.94
C THR A 4 -7.65 -15.19 2.64
N SER A 5 -8.74 -15.46 3.37
CA SER A 5 -9.48 -14.43 4.10
C SER A 5 -8.67 -13.83 5.25
N GLU A 6 -7.88 -14.64 5.96
CA GLU A 6 -6.96 -14.15 7.01
C GLU A 6 -5.88 -13.25 6.42
N ARG A 7 -5.25 -13.67 5.32
CA ARG A 7 -4.22 -12.88 4.63
C ARG A 7 -4.74 -11.52 4.16
N THR A 8 -5.95 -11.48 3.58
CA THR A 8 -6.60 -10.22 3.17
C THR A 8 -6.90 -9.31 4.36
N ARG A 9 -7.39 -9.83 5.49
CA ARG A 9 -7.64 -9.03 6.70
C ARG A 9 -6.36 -8.42 7.25
N VAL A 10 -5.28 -9.20 7.30
CA VAL A 10 -3.97 -8.72 7.71
C VAL A 10 -3.47 -7.61 6.79
N LEU A 11 -3.57 -7.80 5.47
CA LEU A 11 -3.14 -6.77 4.51
C LEU A 11 -3.94 -5.48 4.65
N ARG A 12 -5.25 -5.55 4.84
CA ARG A 12 -6.09 -4.35 5.08
C ARG A 12 -5.70 -3.62 6.36
N ALA A 13 -5.43 -4.35 7.44
CA ALA A 13 -4.98 -3.76 8.70
C ALA A 13 -3.60 -3.11 8.55
N ALA A 14 -2.67 -3.81 7.89
CA ALA A 14 -1.33 -3.32 7.60
C ALA A 14 -1.36 -2.06 6.72
N ASP A 15 -2.18 -2.07 5.67
CA ASP A 15 -2.36 -0.93 4.77
C ASP A 15 -2.80 0.33 5.52
N ALA A 16 -3.87 0.23 6.31
CA ALA A 16 -4.38 1.35 7.08
C ALA A 16 -3.35 1.87 8.09
N LEU A 17 -2.67 0.97 8.81
CA LEU A 17 -1.75 1.35 9.88
C LEU A 17 -0.41 1.87 9.34
N PHE A 18 0.21 1.21 8.37
CA PHE A 18 1.46 1.67 7.77
C PHE A 18 1.27 2.98 7.03
N TYR A 19 0.16 3.17 6.31
CA TYR A 19 -0.07 4.41 5.59
C TYR A 19 -0.29 5.60 6.53
N ALA A 20 -1.02 5.41 7.64
CA ALA A 20 -1.32 6.49 8.59
C ALA A 20 -0.20 6.77 9.59
N HIS A 21 0.62 5.78 9.94
CA HIS A 21 1.56 5.89 11.07
C HIS A 21 3.02 5.59 10.73
N GLY A 22 3.33 5.21 9.49
CA GLY A 22 4.66 4.77 9.09
C GLY A 22 4.92 3.31 9.43
N ILE A 23 5.90 2.73 8.75
CA ILE A 23 6.21 1.29 8.88
C ILE A 23 6.97 1.03 10.17
N GLN A 24 7.99 1.80 10.50
CA GLN A 24 8.85 1.62 11.68
C GLN A 24 8.04 1.68 12.98
N ALA A 25 7.13 2.65 13.09
CA ALA A 25 6.31 2.85 14.28
C ALA A 25 5.22 1.77 14.51
N VAL A 26 4.90 0.98 13.48
CA VAL A 26 3.84 -0.04 13.55
C VAL A 26 4.46 -1.43 13.74
N GLY A 27 4.25 -2.02 14.92
CA GLY A 27 4.67 -3.38 15.24
C GLY A 27 3.67 -4.45 14.76
N MET A 28 4.14 -5.70 14.67
CA MET A 28 3.31 -6.86 14.29
C MET A 28 2.16 -7.12 15.27
N ASP A 29 2.34 -6.81 16.56
CA ASP A 29 1.27 -6.90 17.56
C ASP A 29 0.09 -5.98 17.24
N ARG A 30 0.37 -4.73 16.85
CA ARG A 30 -0.67 -3.75 16.48
C ARG A 30 -1.44 -4.18 15.23
N ILE A 31 -0.75 -4.78 14.25
CA ILE A 31 -1.39 -5.36 13.06
C ILE A 31 -2.29 -6.52 13.45
N ARG A 32 -1.79 -7.44 14.29
CA ARG A 32 -2.55 -8.60 14.77
C ARG A 32 -3.86 -8.17 15.43
N ASP A 33 -3.78 -7.19 16.34
CA ASP A 33 -4.92 -6.73 17.11
C ASP A 33 -5.97 -6.08 16.18
N ALA A 34 -5.53 -5.23 15.25
CA ALA A 34 -6.41 -4.64 14.23
C ALA A 34 -6.98 -5.66 13.24
N ALA A 35 -6.20 -6.69 12.88
CA ALA A 35 -6.64 -7.76 12.01
C ALA A 35 -7.55 -8.76 12.72
N GLY A 36 -7.57 -8.81 14.06
CA GLY A 36 -8.37 -9.74 14.87
C GLY A 36 -7.96 -11.21 14.70
N ILE A 37 -6.66 -11.47 14.66
CA ILE A 37 -6.09 -12.85 14.58
C ILE A 37 -5.05 -13.06 15.68
N SER A 38 -4.47 -14.25 15.82
CA SER A 38 -3.36 -14.46 16.77
C SER A 38 -2.01 -14.16 16.12
N LEU A 39 -0.98 -13.89 16.94
CA LEU A 39 0.37 -13.58 16.44
C LEU A 39 0.95 -14.73 15.62
N LYS A 40 0.73 -15.97 16.11
CA LYS A 40 1.11 -17.19 15.41
C LYS A 40 0.45 -17.30 14.04
N ARG A 41 -0.82 -16.91 13.90
CA ARG A 41 -1.51 -16.90 12.60
C ARG A 41 -0.99 -15.78 11.70
N LEU A 42 -0.72 -14.60 12.26
CA LEU A 42 -0.10 -13.50 11.51
C LEU A 42 1.22 -13.93 10.87
N TYR A 43 2.12 -14.52 11.65
CA TYR A 43 3.40 -15.03 11.14
C TYR A 43 3.27 -16.21 10.18
N ARG A 44 2.18 -16.98 10.25
CA ARG A 44 1.88 -18.00 9.24
C ARG A 44 1.48 -17.37 7.89
N CYS A 45 0.70 -16.28 7.91
CA CYS A 45 0.35 -15.55 6.69
C CYS A 45 1.56 -14.79 6.11
N PHE A 46 2.32 -14.13 6.97
CA PHE A 46 3.48 -13.30 6.62
C PHE A 46 4.65 -13.61 7.56
N PRO A 47 5.63 -14.42 7.12
CA PRO A 47 6.73 -14.90 7.96
C PRO A 47 7.56 -13.79 8.62
N SER A 48 7.64 -12.62 7.99
CA SER A 48 8.30 -11.45 8.54
C SER A 48 7.49 -10.17 8.32
N LYS A 49 7.88 -9.09 9.02
CA LYS A 49 7.33 -7.75 8.76
C LYS A 49 7.68 -7.26 7.37
N GLU A 50 8.86 -7.60 6.84
CA GLU A 50 9.26 -7.23 5.48
C GLU A 50 8.35 -7.89 4.43
N ASP A 51 7.99 -9.16 4.59
CA ASP A 51 7.06 -9.85 3.68
C ASP A 51 5.70 -9.14 3.65
N LEU A 52 5.24 -8.66 4.81
CA LEU A 52 3.99 -7.91 4.91
C LEU A 52 4.10 -6.52 4.27
N VAL A 53 5.23 -5.82 4.45
CA VAL A 53 5.49 -4.51 3.85
C VAL A 53 5.56 -4.61 2.33
N GLU A 54 6.27 -5.61 1.80
CA GLU A 54 6.34 -5.85 0.36
C GLU A 54 4.93 -6.10 -0.22
N ALA A 55 4.16 -6.99 0.41
CA ALA A 55 2.80 -7.28 -0.03
C ALA A 55 1.87 -6.06 0.05
N TYR A 56 2.02 -5.21 1.09
CA TYR A 56 1.34 -3.92 1.19
C TYR A 56 1.68 -3.01 0.01
N LEU A 57 2.97 -2.82 -0.30
CA LEU A 57 3.42 -1.95 -1.39
C LEU A 57 2.92 -2.45 -2.76
N ARG A 58 3.01 -3.77 -3.02
CA ARG A 58 2.48 -4.37 -4.26
C ARG A 58 0.96 -4.20 -4.38
N THR A 59 0.22 -4.34 -3.28
CA THR A 59 -1.23 -4.12 -3.27
C THR A 59 -1.58 -2.66 -3.56
N ARG A 60 -0.84 -1.71 -2.98
CA ARG A 60 -1.00 -0.27 -3.25
C ARG A 60 -0.67 0.10 -4.68
N ASP A 61 0.38 -0.48 -5.27
CA ASP A 61 0.73 -0.27 -6.68
C ASP A 61 -0.40 -0.71 -7.61
N GLN A 62 -0.88 -1.94 -7.44
CA GLN A 62 -1.99 -2.48 -8.23
C GLN A 62 -3.26 -1.63 -8.10
N TRP A 63 -3.60 -1.24 -6.88
CA TRP A 63 -4.74 -0.35 -6.63
C TRP A 63 -4.57 1.01 -7.33
N ALA A 64 -3.41 1.65 -7.20
CA ALA A 64 -3.16 2.96 -7.79
C ALA A 64 -3.23 2.92 -9.32
N ARG A 65 -2.62 1.91 -9.94
CA ARG A 65 -2.66 1.70 -11.39
C ARG A 65 -4.09 1.44 -11.87
N GLY A 66 -4.81 0.56 -11.18
CA GLY A 66 -6.22 0.26 -11.51
C GLY A 66 -7.11 1.50 -11.38
N ALA A 67 -7.01 2.23 -10.27
CA ALA A 67 -7.81 3.42 -10.02
C ALA A 67 -7.51 4.54 -11.01
N LEU A 68 -6.24 4.74 -11.39
CA LEU A 68 -5.88 5.70 -12.41
C LEU A 68 -6.42 5.29 -13.79
N ALA A 69 -6.24 4.02 -14.17
CA ALA A 69 -6.74 3.50 -15.45
C ALA A 69 -8.27 3.64 -15.56
N GLU A 70 -9.00 3.33 -14.49
CA GLU A 70 -10.45 3.52 -14.41
C GLU A 70 -10.83 4.99 -14.51
N TYR A 71 -10.13 5.88 -13.80
CA TYR A 71 -10.40 7.32 -13.82
C TYR A 71 -10.24 7.94 -15.21
N VAL A 72 -9.18 7.57 -15.94
CA VAL A 72 -8.88 8.15 -17.25
C VAL A 72 -9.64 7.47 -18.41
N ALA A 73 -10.23 6.29 -18.19
CA ALA A 73 -10.91 5.52 -19.24
C ALA A 73 -12.01 6.29 -20.00
N PRO A 74 -12.86 7.13 -19.34
CA PRO A 74 -13.90 7.90 -20.02
C PRO A 74 -13.38 9.06 -20.88
N TYR A 75 -12.13 9.49 -20.69
CA TYR A 75 -11.54 10.63 -21.42
C TYR A 75 -11.03 10.22 -22.81
N ALA A 76 -11.13 11.14 -23.77
CA ALA A 76 -10.53 10.98 -25.08
C ALA A 76 -8.99 10.82 -24.98
N PRO A 77 -8.33 10.06 -25.88
CA PRO A 77 -6.90 9.76 -25.74
C PRO A 77 -5.99 10.96 -25.52
N HIS A 78 -6.28 12.09 -26.18
CA HIS A 78 -5.52 13.34 -26.04
C HIS A 78 -5.69 13.97 -24.64
N ASP A 79 -6.85 13.79 -24.01
CA ASP A 79 -7.19 14.44 -22.73
C ASP A 79 -6.79 13.60 -21.52
N ARG A 80 -6.48 12.30 -21.72
CA ARG A 80 -6.08 11.39 -20.64
C ARG A 80 -4.86 11.89 -19.87
N LEU A 81 -3.90 12.53 -20.55
CA LEU A 81 -2.72 13.06 -19.89
C LEU A 81 -3.09 14.15 -18.88
N LEU A 82 -4.04 15.03 -19.22
CA LEU A 82 -4.51 16.06 -18.30
C LEU A 82 -5.35 15.46 -17.16
N ALA A 83 -6.18 14.46 -17.47
CA ALA A 83 -6.97 13.74 -16.46
C ALA A 83 -6.12 13.05 -15.38
N VAL A 84 -4.86 12.67 -15.67
CA VAL A 84 -3.92 12.18 -14.65
C VAL A 84 -3.70 13.24 -13.55
N PHE A 85 -3.57 14.51 -13.91
CA PHE A 85 -3.39 15.59 -12.94
C PHE A 85 -4.64 15.82 -12.09
N ASP A 86 -5.82 15.68 -12.67
CA ASP A 86 -7.09 15.77 -11.92
C ASP A 86 -7.23 14.62 -10.92
N TRP A 87 -6.86 13.40 -11.32
CA TRP A 87 -6.82 12.24 -10.42
C TRP A 87 -5.83 12.45 -9.27
N LEU A 88 -4.61 12.91 -9.59
CA LEU A 88 -3.60 13.24 -8.58
C LEU A 88 -4.09 14.34 -7.63
N HIS A 89 -4.78 15.36 -8.15
CA HIS A 89 -5.35 16.43 -7.34
C HIS A 89 -6.45 15.90 -6.40
N LEU A 90 -7.35 15.03 -6.88
CA LEU A 90 -8.37 14.39 -6.06
C LEU A 90 -7.75 13.59 -4.91
N TRP A 91 -6.71 12.82 -5.21
CA TRP A 91 -6.01 12.00 -4.23
C TRP A 91 -5.25 12.86 -3.20
N CYS A 92 -4.40 13.79 -3.65
CA CYS A 92 -3.59 14.64 -2.78
C CYS A 92 -4.43 15.59 -1.92
N SER A 93 -5.62 15.98 -2.37
CA SER A 93 -6.54 16.81 -1.58
C SER A 93 -7.34 16.02 -0.53
N GLY A 94 -7.14 14.70 -0.42
CA GLY A 94 -7.89 13.83 0.49
C GLY A 94 -9.36 13.63 0.11
N ARG A 95 -9.76 14.10 -1.08
CA ARG A 95 -11.14 14.01 -1.59
C ARG A 95 -11.45 12.66 -2.24
N SER A 96 -10.47 11.76 -2.32
CA SER A 96 -10.65 10.38 -2.80
C SER A 96 -11.25 9.43 -1.75
N GLY A 97 -11.72 9.94 -0.60
CA GLY A 97 -12.34 9.15 0.46
C GLY A 97 -11.37 8.56 1.52
N SER A 98 -10.09 8.91 1.46
CA SER A 98 -9.09 8.56 2.48
C SER A 98 -8.13 9.74 2.69
N PRO A 99 -7.69 10.03 3.94
CA PRO A 99 -6.75 11.10 4.18
C PRO A 99 -5.42 10.86 3.45
N PHE A 100 -4.91 11.90 2.80
CA PHE A 100 -3.64 11.84 2.11
C PHE A 100 -2.49 11.92 3.12
N HIS A 101 -1.66 10.88 3.15
CA HIS A 101 -0.45 10.80 3.97
C HIS A 101 0.80 10.78 3.09
N GLY A 102 0.80 11.46 1.95
CA GLY A 102 1.90 11.38 1.01
C GLY A 102 1.91 10.10 0.19
N CYS A 103 3.01 9.87 -0.53
CA CYS A 103 3.23 8.67 -1.32
C CYS A 103 3.78 7.53 -0.45
N ALA A 104 3.07 6.41 -0.41
CA ALA A 104 3.46 5.22 0.34
C ALA A 104 4.88 4.72 0.00
N PHE A 105 5.27 4.79 -1.28
CA PHE A 105 6.58 4.33 -1.75
C PHE A 105 7.73 5.24 -1.31
N ILE A 106 7.52 6.56 -1.31
CA ILE A 106 8.52 7.52 -0.82
C ILE A 106 8.72 7.33 0.68
N HIS A 107 7.63 7.19 1.44
CA HIS A 107 7.70 6.95 2.88
C HIS A 107 8.39 5.63 3.20
N ALA A 108 7.99 4.54 2.53
CA ALA A 108 8.61 3.23 2.73
C ALA A 108 10.11 3.23 2.40
N TYR A 109 10.51 3.89 1.31
CA TYR A 109 11.93 4.03 0.96
C TYR A 109 12.69 4.88 1.98
N GLY A 110 12.11 5.98 2.45
CA GLY A 110 12.74 6.82 3.49
C GLY A 110 12.95 6.08 4.82
N GLU A 111 12.03 5.19 5.18
CA GLU A 111 12.09 4.42 6.43
C GLU A 111 12.95 3.16 6.38
N LEU A 112 13.06 2.51 5.20
CA LEU A 112 13.64 1.16 5.07
C LEU A 112 14.55 0.97 3.86
N GLY A 113 14.51 1.86 2.87
CA GLY A 113 15.07 1.64 1.53
C GLY A 113 16.57 1.40 1.49
N ALA A 114 17.34 1.97 2.43
CA ALA A 114 18.78 1.74 2.53
C ALA A 114 19.15 0.41 3.21
N GLY A 115 18.24 -0.17 4.01
CA GLY A 115 18.49 -1.35 4.84
C GLY A 115 17.75 -2.62 4.42
N SER A 116 16.80 -2.51 3.47
CA SER A 116 15.98 -3.63 3.03
C SER A 116 15.92 -3.70 1.51
N GLU A 117 16.57 -4.72 0.92
CA GLU A 117 16.57 -4.94 -0.52
C GLU A 117 15.17 -5.24 -1.05
N ARG A 118 14.32 -5.93 -0.27
CA ARG A 118 12.93 -6.21 -0.63
C ARG A 118 12.10 -4.95 -0.78
N VAL A 119 12.16 -4.06 0.22
CA VAL A 119 11.42 -2.79 0.18
C VAL A 119 11.98 -1.90 -0.92
N GLY A 120 13.31 -1.83 -1.05
CA GLY A 120 13.95 -1.10 -2.13
C GLY A 120 13.56 -1.63 -3.52
N GLY A 121 13.44 -2.94 -3.67
CA GLY A 121 12.97 -3.62 -4.87
C GLY A 121 11.54 -3.24 -5.22
N ALA A 122 10.59 -3.41 -4.29
CA ALA A 122 9.18 -3.05 -4.52
C ALA A 122 8.99 -1.57 -4.90
N VAL A 123 9.81 -0.66 -4.35
CA VAL A 123 9.78 0.76 -4.73
C VAL A 123 10.34 1.00 -6.13
N ARG A 124 11.37 0.26 -6.55
CA ARG A 124 11.89 0.32 -7.93
C ARG A 124 10.88 -0.24 -8.93
N ASP A 125 10.32 -1.43 -8.65
CA ASP A 125 9.29 -2.07 -9.48
C ASP A 125 8.13 -1.11 -9.75
N HIS A 126 7.66 -0.38 -8.72
CA HIS A 126 6.59 0.62 -8.87
C HIS A 126 6.92 1.72 -9.88
N LYS A 127 8.20 2.12 -10.00
CA LYS A 127 8.65 3.18 -10.91
C LYS A 127 8.95 2.68 -12.32
N GLU A 128 9.39 1.44 -12.45
CA GLU A 128 9.88 0.88 -13.72
C GLU A 128 8.75 0.39 -14.64
N GLY A 129 7.55 0.16 -14.09
CA GLY A 129 6.36 -0.07 -14.91
C GLY A 129 6.05 -1.54 -15.10
#